data_AF-A0A966BA98-F1
#
_entry.id   AF-A0A966BA98-F1
#
_cell.length_a   1.000
_cell.length_b   1.000
_cell.length_c   1.000
_cell.angle_alpha   90.00
_cell.angle_beta   90.00
_cell.angle_gamma   90.00
#
_symmetry.space_group_name_H-M   'P 1'
#
loop_
_entity.id
_entity.type
_entity.pdbx_description
1 polymer ?
#
loop_
_entity_poly.entity_id
_entity_poly.type
_entity_poly.pdbx_seq_one_letter_code
_entity_poly.pdbx_strand_id
1 'polypeptide(L)'
;MSRRYQGQGNIDVLRTPGAGDAIFLDHAVSRIRVDVGHGEKPSFAAETNDWALFAGSHGIVTSPIGVLQTGSNSFDPPLPEAKQGSMVSDQRAGTEITGT
;
A
#
# COMPACT_ATOMS: atom_id res chain seq x y z
N MET A 1 39.92 7.45 16.97
CA MET A 1 39.68 6.16 16.28
C MET A 1 38.19 6.07 15.99
N SER A 2 37.76 6.46 14.79
CA SER A 2 36.34 6.55 14.44
C SER A 2 35.98 5.34 13.59
N ARG A 3 35.18 4.42 14.16
CA ARG A 3 34.71 3.22 13.46
C ARG A 3 33.62 3.67 12.47
N ARG A 4 33.95 3.69 11.17
CA ARG A 4 32.97 3.92 10.11
C ARG A 4 32.06 2.69 10.01
N TYR A 5 30.76 2.91 10.12
CA TYR A 5 29.76 1.88 9.84
C TYR A 5 29.72 1.68 8.31
N GLN A 6 30.27 0.58 7.82
CA GLN A 6 30.10 0.09 6.45
C GLN A 6 28.89 -0.84 6.45
N GLY A 7 27.69 -0.26 6.46
CA GLY A 7 26.47 -1.02 6.22
C GLY A 7 26.16 -0.98 4.73
N GLN A 8 26.38 -2.08 4.02
CA GLN A 8 25.77 -2.31 2.71
C GLN A 8 24.26 -2.37 2.95
N GLY A 9 23.58 -1.23 2.83
CA GLY A 9 22.16 -1.11 3.16
C GLY A 9 21.28 -1.81 2.12
N ASN A 10 20.12 -2.31 2.57
CA ASN A 10 19.08 -2.93 1.73
C ASN A 10 18.54 -2.02 0.59
N ILE A 11 18.97 -0.76 0.55
CA ILE A 11 18.67 0.21 -0.50
C ILE A 11 19.21 -0.21 -1.88
N ASP A 12 20.26 -1.03 -1.93
CA ASP A 12 20.86 -1.51 -3.19
C ASP A 12 19.96 -2.54 -3.93
N VAL A 13 18.89 -3.03 -3.29
CA VAL A 13 17.95 -4.03 -3.85
C VAL A 13 16.78 -3.37 -4.59
N LEU A 14 16.52 -2.08 -4.35
CA LEU A 14 15.54 -1.32 -5.13
C LEU A 14 16.15 -0.99 -6.49
N ARG A 15 15.98 -1.91 -7.45
CA ARG A 15 16.40 -1.67 -8.84
C ARG A 15 15.77 -0.39 -9.36
N THR A 16 16.55 0.38 -10.10
CA THR A 16 16.03 1.45 -10.95
C THR A 16 14.90 0.88 -11.81
N PRO A 17 13.76 1.58 -11.95
CA PRO A 17 12.64 1.11 -12.75
C PRO A 17 13.08 0.78 -14.17
N GLY A 18 12.49 -0.25 -14.77
CA GLY A 18 12.83 -0.66 -16.11
C GLY A 18 12.46 0.43 -17.13
N ALA A 19 13.07 0.40 -18.31
CA ALA A 19 12.64 1.23 -19.42
C ALA A 19 11.18 0.89 -19.76
N GLY A 20 10.26 1.84 -19.53
CA GLY A 20 8.81 1.66 -19.73
C GLY A 20 7.98 1.78 -18.45
N ASP A 21 8.61 1.76 -17.27
CA ASP A 21 7.90 1.97 -16.00
C ASP A 21 7.71 3.48 -15.75
N ALA A 22 6.46 3.92 -15.62
CA ALA A 22 6.13 5.27 -15.19
C ALA A 22 5.95 5.28 -13.67
N ILE A 23 6.88 5.93 -12.95
CA ILE A 23 6.80 6.12 -11.50
C ILE A 23 6.52 7.59 -11.18
N PHE A 24 5.46 7.81 -10.42
CA PHE A 24 5.02 9.14 -10.00
C PHE A 24 5.31 9.29 -8.49
N LEU A 25 6.38 10.01 -8.16
CA LEU A 25 6.73 10.34 -6.77
C LEU A 25 5.91 11.54 -6.28
N ASP A 26 5.80 11.70 -4.97
CA ASP A 26 5.02 12.80 -4.32
C ASP A 26 3.51 12.79 -4.61
N HIS A 27 2.99 11.69 -5.18
CA HIS A 27 1.59 11.47 -5.49
C HIS A 27 0.98 10.48 -4.49
N ALA A 28 0.78 10.92 -3.26
CA ALA A 28 0.19 10.09 -2.22
C ALA A 28 -1.28 9.78 -2.55
N VAL A 29 -1.58 8.51 -2.84
CA VAL A 29 -2.95 8.03 -3.07
C VAL A 29 -3.79 8.21 -1.82
N SER A 30 -5.01 8.72 -1.97
CA SER A 30 -5.95 9.04 -0.89
C SER A 30 -7.28 8.30 -1.01
N ARG A 31 -7.71 8.02 -2.24
CA ARG A 31 -8.93 7.26 -2.52
C ARG A 31 -8.71 6.28 -3.66
N ILE A 32 -9.22 5.06 -3.47
CA ILE A 32 -9.17 3.96 -4.42
C ILE A 32 -10.60 3.60 -4.79
N ARG A 33 -10.92 3.63 -6.08
CA ARG A 33 -12.23 3.28 -6.62
C ARG A 33 -12.14 2.03 -7.48
N VAL A 34 -13.10 1.14 -7.29
CA VAL A 34 -13.29 -0.04 -8.14
C VAL A 34 -14.75 -0.08 -8.56
N ASP A 35 -15.01 0.12 -9.85
CA ASP A 35 -16.35 -0.05 -10.40
C ASP A 35 -16.50 -1.50 -10.90
N VAL A 36 -17.51 -2.19 -10.36
CA VAL A 36 -17.87 -3.56 -10.72
C VAL A 36 -19.24 -3.52 -11.39
N GLY A 37 -19.29 -2.90 -12.57
CA GLY A 37 -20.48 -2.88 -13.41
C GLY A 37 -20.89 -4.30 -13.83
N HIS A 38 -22.20 -4.57 -13.84
CA HIS A 38 -22.75 -5.83 -14.37
C HIS A 38 -22.50 -5.92 -15.88
N GLY A 39 -21.43 -6.62 -16.28
CA GLY A 39 -21.15 -6.96 -17.68
C GLY A 39 -20.07 -6.11 -18.38
N GLU A 40 -19.56 -5.06 -17.75
CA GLU A 40 -18.39 -4.30 -18.24
C GLU A 40 -17.10 -4.71 -17.53
N LYS A 41 -15.95 -4.50 -18.20
CA LYS A 41 -14.64 -4.80 -17.63
C LYS A 41 -14.45 -3.95 -16.36
N PRO A 42 -14.05 -4.53 -15.22
CA PRO A 42 -13.87 -3.77 -13.99
C PRO A 42 -12.90 -2.61 -14.24
N SER A 43 -13.26 -1.44 -13.72
CA SER A 43 -12.45 -0.23 -13.82
C SER A 43 -11.86 0.12 -12.47
N PHE A 44 -10.58 0.47 -12.46
CA PHE A 44 -9.84 0.90 -11.29
C PHE A 44 -9.46 2.36 -11.45
N ALA A 45 -9.59 3.14 -10.38
CA ALA A 45 -9.06 4.49 -10.32
C ALA A 45 -8.44 4.80 -8.95
N ALA A 46 -7.30 5.47 -8.96
CA ALA A 46 -6.64 6.01 -7.78
C ALA A 46 -6.60 7.53 -7.85
N GLU A 47 -7.19 8.17 -6.85
CA GLU A 47 -7.10 9.62 -6.61
C GLU A 47 -6.03 9.88 -5.56
N THR A 48 -5.26 10.94 -5.78
CA THR A 48 -4.17 11.37 -4.90
C THR A 48 -4.55 12.63 -4.12
N ASN A 49 -3.77 12.96 -3.08
CA ASN A 49 -4.00 14.16 -2.25
C ASN A 49 -3.83 15.48 -3.03
N ASP A 50 -3.08 15.46 -4.12
CA ASP A 50 -2.92 16.56 -5.07
C ASP A 50 -3.95 16.52 -6.21
N TRP A 51 -5.00 15.71 -6.07
CA TRP A 51 -6.14 15.61 -7.00
C TRP A 51 -5.81 15.02 -8.37
N ALA A 52 -4.65 14.38 -8.53
CA ALA A 52 -4.36 13.59 -9.72
C ALA A 52 -5.22 12.30 -9.74
N LEU A 53 -5.57 11.86 -10.95
CA LEU A 53 -6.37 10.66 -11.17
C LEU A 53 -5.61 9.69 -12.08
N PHE A 54 -5.36 8.48 -11.56
CA PHE A 54 -4.75 7.39 -12.30
C PHE A 54 -5.79 6.29 -12.54
N ALA A 55 -6.16 6.04 -13.79
CA ALA A 55 -7.16 5.04 -14.16
C ALA A 55 -6.53 3.84 -14.87
N GLY A 56 -7.11 2.66 -14.66
CA GLY A 56 -6.65 1.42 -15.26
C GLY A 56 -7.70 0.32 -15.18
N SER A 57 -7.36 -0.86 -15.68
CA SER A 57 -8.24 -2.03 -15.55
C SER A 57 -8.10 -2.75 -14.21
N HIS A 58 -6.96 -2.59 -13.54
CA HIS A 58 -6.62 -3.25 -12.28
C HIS A 58 -5.67 -2.34 -11.50
N GLY A 59 -5.65 -2.51 -10.18
CA GLY A 59 -4.68 -1.87 -9.29
C GLY A 59 -4.15 -2.85 -8.25
N ILE A 60 -2.87 -2.71 -7.91
CA ILE A 60 -2.22 -3.47 -6.85
C ILE A 60 -1.85 -2.49 -5.74
N VAL A 61 -2.35 -2.74 -4.53
CA VAL A 61 -2.04 -1.91 -3.35
C VAL A 61 -0.96 -2.61 -2.54
N THR A 62 0.19 -1.97 -2.42
CA THR A 62 1.36 -2.46 -1.67
C THR A 62 1.73 -1.57 -0.49
N SER A 63 0.80 -0.71 -0.06
CA SER A 63 0.97 0.12 1.13
C SER A 63 1.30 -0.75 2.36
N PRO A 64 2.17 -0.30 3.26
CA PRO A 64 2.44 -1.01 4.51
C PRO A 64 1.15 -1.28 5.29
N ILE A 65 1.10 -2.40 6.01
CA ILE A 65 -0.10 -2.81 6.76
C ILE A 65 -0.60 -1.73 7.74
N GLY A 66 0.32 -1.02 8.41
CA GLY A 66 -0.03 0.08 9.31
C GLY A 66 -0.73 1.26 8.61
N VAL A 67 -0.42 1.53 7.34
CA VAL A 67 -1.09 2.57 6.53
C VAL A 67 -2.50 2.15 6.13
N LEU A 68 -2.70 0.86 5.86
CA LEU A 68 -4.02 0.31 5.56
C LEU A 68 -4.94 0.35 6.80
N GLN A 69 -4.39 0.11 7.99
CA GLN A 69 -5.11 0.15 9.26
C GLN A 69 -5.56 1.56 9.68
N THR A 70 -4.76 2.60 9.42
CA THR A 70 -5.11 3.99 9.78
C THR A 70 -6.23 4.58 8.91
N GLY A 71 -6.59 3.89 7.81
CA GLY A 71 -7.59 4.40 6.86
C GLY A 71 -7.09 5.61 6.07
N SER A 72 -5.77 5.82 5.99
CA SER A 72 -5.18 6.90 5.19
C SER A 72 -5.47 6.76 3.69
N ASN A 73 -5.79 5.54 3.24
CA ASN A 73 -6.40 5.25 1.95
C ASN A 73 -7.88 4.87 2.15
N SER A 74 -8.79 5.61 1.54
CA SER A 74 -10.20 5.22 1.46
C SER A 74 -10.44 4.29 0.28
N PHE A 75 -11.28 3.26 0.46
CA PHE A 75 -11.68 2.33 -0.59
C PHE A 75 -13.16 2.52 -0.89
N ASP A 76 -13.51 2.57 -2.18
CA ASP A 76 -14.88 2.74 -2.66
C ASP A 76 -15.17 1.76 -3.82
N PRO A 77 -15.97 0.69 -3.60
CA PRO A 77 -16.63 0.36 -2.34
C PRO A 77 -15.63 0.03 -1.23
N PRO A 78 -16.03 0.12 0.06
CA PRO A 78 -15.15 -0.22 1.18
C PRO A 78 -14.69 -1.68 1.08
N LEU A 79 -13.50 -1.96 1.62
CA LEU A 79 -13.00 -3.33 1.69
C LEU A 79 -14.00 -4.22 2.46
N PRO A 80 -14.25 -5.47 2.04
CA PRO A 80 -15.08 -6.39 2.80
C PRO A 80 -14.63 -6.56 4.25
N GLU A 81 -15.58 -6.72 5.19
CA GLU A 81 -15.30 -6.85 6.64
C GLU A 81 -14.26 -7.92 6.96
N ALA A 82 -14.32 -9.07 6.27
CA ALA A 82 -13.35 -10.15 6.44
C ALA A 82 -11.90 -9.70 6.19
N LYS A 83 -11.67 -8.78 5.23
CA LYS A 83 -10.35 -8.22 4.96
C LYS A 83 -9.94 -7.18 5.99
N GLN A 84 -10.89 -6.39 6.51
CA GLN A 84 -10.62 -5.43 7.59
C GLN A 84 -10.22 -6.16 8.88
N GLY A 85 -10.91 -7.26 9.22
CA GLY A 85 -10.60 -8.07 10.40
C GLY A 85 -9.21 -8.71 10.36
N SER A 86 -8.76 -9.18 9.20
CA SER A 86 -7.40 -9.73 9.03
C SER A 86 -6.29 -8.69 9.22
N MET A 87 -6.53 -7.43 8.84
CA MET A 87 -5.56 -6.35 9.08
C MET A 87 -5.35 -6.11 10.58
N VAL A 88 -6.39 -6.24 11.41
CA VAL A 88 -6.33 -5.99 12.85
C VAL A 88 -5.75 -7.20 13.61
N SER A 89 -5.97 -8.43 13.14
CA SER A 89 -5.53 -9.65 13.84
C SER A 89 -4.01 -9.90 13.80
N ASP A 90 -3.32 -9.44 12.75
CA ASP A 90 -1.90 -9.75 12.50
C ASP A 90 -0.95 -9.13 13.55
N GLN A 91 -1.45 -8.18 14.34
CA GLN A 91 -0.69 -7.48 15.39
C GLN A 91 -0.69 -8.21 16.75
N ARG A 92 -1.62 -9.16 16.98
CA ARG A 92 -1.74 -9.89 18.26
C ARG A 92 -0.72 -11.01 18.44
N ALA A 93 0.11 -11.32 17.45
CA ALA A 93 1.09 -12.41 17.52
C ALA A 93 2.41 -12.04 18.24
N GLY A 94 2.55 -10.81 18.73
CA GLY A 94 3.73 -10.39 19.50
C GLY A 94 3.32 -9.69 20.79
N THR A 95 3.29 -10.43 21.90
CA THR A 95 3.69 -10.06 23.27
C THR A 95 2.95 -10.94 24.28
N GLU A 96 3.54 -12.07 24.66
CA GLU A 96 3.36 -12.64 26.00
C GLU A 96 4.58 -13.52 26.32
N ILE A 97 5.62 -12.91 26.88
CA ILE A 97 6.62 -13.63 27.69
C ILE A 97 6.46 -13.06 29.09
N THR A 98 5.51 -13.63 29.85
CA THR A 98 5.40 -13.38 31.28
C THR A 98 6.54 -14.14 31.95
N GLY A 99 7.58 -13.40 32.34
CA GLY A 99 8.63 -13.90 33.23
C GLY A 99 8.03 -14.16 34.62
N THR A 100 8.31 -15.36 35.13
CA THR A 100 8.00 -15.82 36.49
C THR A 100 9.01 -15.28 37.49
#